data_AF-A0A952ZMC3-F1
#
_entry.id   AF-A0A952ZMC3-F1
#
_cell.length_a   1.000
_cell.length_b   1.000
_cell.length_c   1.000
_cell.angle_alpha   90.00
_cell.angle_beta   90.00
_cell.angle_gamma   90.00
#
_symmetry.space_group_name_H-M   'P 1'
#
loop_
_entity.id
_entity.type
_entity.pdbx_description
1 polymer ?
#
loop_
_entity_poly.entity_id
_entity_poly.type
_entity_poly.pdbx_seq_one_letter_code
_entity_poly.pdbx_strand_id
1 'polypeptide(L)'
;MKRVNRSYTPEFRAAAVQQVIDGRRSIPAVARSLEMSAKTLANWVLRGRQGKSLAGVAGAPVSELEAELSRLRQEVTKLRMEKEILKKAAAYFAKESM
;
A
#
# COMPACT_ATOMS: atom_id res chain seq x y z
N MET A 1 -0.94 3.57 21.34
CA MET A 1 -0.39 4.91 21.02
C MET A 1 -1.01 5.43 19.73
N LYS A 2 -1.71 6.57 19.77
CA LYS A 2 -2.32 7.20 18.58
C LYS A 2 -1.19 7.79 17.73
N ARG A 3 -0.95 7.27 16.52
CA ARG A 3 0.06 7.85 15.61
C ARG A 3 -0.43 9.23 15.19
N VAL A 4 0.28 10.28 15.60
CA VAL A 4 0.01 11.65 15.13
C VAL A 4 0.46 11.70 13.67
N ASN A 5 -0.50 11.59 12.76
CA ASN A 5 -0.23 11.80 11.34
C ASN A 5 0.07 13.29 11.13
N ARG A 6 1.35 13.62 10.91
CA ARG A 6 1.73 14.93 10.38
C ARG A 6 1.06 15.11 9.02
N SER A 7 0.11 16.04 8.95
CA SER A 7 -0.54 16.40 7.68
C SER A 7 0.33 17.40 6.95
N TYR A 8 0.77 17.02 5.74
CA TYR A 8 1.49 17.94 4.85
C TYR A 8 0.52 18.58 3.87
N THR A 9 0.68 19.87 3.58
CA THR A 9 -0.16 20.54 2.59
C THR A 9 0.08 19.99 1.17
N PRO A 10 -0.89 20.05 0.25
CA PRO A 10 -0.71 19.61 -1.13
C PRO A 10 0.48 20.30 -1.82
N GLU A 11 0.67 21.58 -1.57
CA GLU A 11 1.73 22.41 -2.14
C GLU A 11 3.10 21.93 -1.68
N PHE A 12 3.22 21.61 -0.38
CA PHE A 12 4.45 21.07 0.18
C PHE A 12 4.81 19.70 -0.43
N ARG A 13 3.82 18.83 -0.65
CA ARG A 13 4.05 17.52 -1.30
C ARG A 13 4.51 17.68 -2.73
N ALA A 14 3.89 18.59 -3.48
CA ALA A 14 4.27 18.87 -4.85
C ALA A 14 5.71 19.40 -4.92
N ALA A 15 6.06 20.37 -4.08
CA ALA A 15 7.41 20.92 -4.01
C ALA A 15 8.45 19.83 -3.65
N ALA A 16 8.16 18.96 -2.67
CA ALA A 16 9.06 17.88 -2.28
C ALA A 16 9.30 16.86 -3.40
N VAL A 17 8.25 16.52 -4.16
CA VAL A 17 8.36 15.62 -5.32
C VAL A 17 9.17 16.26 -6.45
N GLN A 18 8.93 17.54 -6.74
CA GLN A 18 9.68 18.26 -7.77
C GLN A 18 11.17 18.34 -7.45
N GLN A 19 11.55 18.51 -6.18
CA GLN A 19 12.97 18.49 -5.78
C GLN A 19 13.70 17.17 -6.12
N VAL A 20 12.98 16.05 -6.15
CA VAL A 20 13.52 14.73 -6.51
C VAL A 20 13.52 14.52 -8.03
N ILE A 21 12.44 14.91 -8.71
CA ILE A 21 12.28 14.71 -10.16
C ILE A 21 13.19 15.67 -10.95
N ASP A 22 13.08 16.97 -10.68
CA ASP A 22 13.79 18.01 -11.43
C ASP A 22 15.21 18.20 -10.90
N GLY A 23 15.36 18.21 -9.57
CA GLY A 23 16.64 18.49 -8.92
C GLY A 23 17.66 17.36 -9.00
N ARG A 24 17.32 16.19 -9.59
CA ARG A 24 18.13 14.96 -9.63
C ARG A 24 18.74 14.55 -8.28
N ARG A 25 18.13 14.98 -7.17
CA ARG A 25 18.56 14.63 -5.82
C ARG A 25 17.97 13.29 -5.43
N SER A 26 18.73 12.49 -4.69
CA SER A 26 18.25 11.20 -4.20
C SER A 26 17.15 11.39 -3.16
N ILE A 27 16.17 10.48 -3.16
CA ILE A 27 15.05 10.49 -2.19
C ILE A 27 15.57 10.59 -0.74
N PRO A 28 16.62 9.84 -0.31
CA PRO A 28 17.14 9.96 1.06
C PRO A 28 17.77 11.32 1.38
N ALA A 29 18.35 12.01 0.39
CA ALA A 29 18.91 13.34 0.62
C ALA A 29 17.80 14.37 0.83
N VAL A 30 16.79 14.38 -0.03
CA VAL A 30 15.64 15.32 0.07
C VAL A 30 14.82 15.04 1.34
N ALA A 31 14.61 13.77 1.67
CA ALA A 31 13.89 13.40 2.90
C ALA A 31 14.60 13.89 4.16
N ARG A 32 15.94 13.81 4.21
CA ARG A 32 16.74 14.34 5.32
C ARG A 32 16.64 15.87 5.42
N SER A 33 16.73 16.59 4.29
CA SER A 33 16.62 18.06 4.31
C SER A 33 15.24 18.56 4.72
N LEU A 34 14.20 17.77 4.50
CA LEU A 34 12.82 18.10 4.87
C LEU A 34 12.37 17.43 6.18
N GLU A 35 13.29 16.80 6.91
CA GLU A 35 13.03 16.09 8.18
C GLU A 35 11.84 15.13 8.12
N MET A 36 11.71 14.39 7.01
CA MET A 36 10.63 13.44 6.78
C MET A 36 11.12 12.02 6.51
N SER A 37 10.20 11.05 6.59
CA SER A 37 10.52 9.67 6.23
C SER A 37 10.80 9.55 4.73
N ALA A 38 11.94 8.94 4.39
CA ALA A 38 12.28 8.61 3.01
C ALA A 38 11.23 7.70 2.34
N LYS A 39 10.56 6.82 3.11
CA LYS A 39 9.47 5.97 2.61
C LYS A 39 8.26 6.80 2.19
N THR A 40 7.90 7.82 2.97
CA THR A 40 6.79 8.73 2.65
C THR A 40 7.10 9.50 1.36
N LEU A 41 8.30 10.07 1.26
CA LEU A 41 8.73 10.79 0.06
C LEU A 41 8.78 9.87 -1.17
N ALA A 42 9.29 8.63 -1.02
CA ALA A 42 9.30 7.65 -2.11
C ALA A 42 7.90 7.34 -2.65
N ASN A 43 6.91 7.17 -1.76
CA ASN A 43 5.52 6.95 -2.15
C ASN A 43 4.94 8.15 -2.92
N TRP A 44 5.29 9.38 -2.52
CA TRP A 44 4.85 10.59 -3.23
C TRP A 44 5.48 10.69 -4.61
N VAL A 45 6.79 10.44 -4.72
CA VAL A 45 7.50 10.47 -6.01
C VAL A 45 6.96 9.41 -6.95
N LEU A 46 6.67 8.20 -6.46
CA LEU A 46 6.06 7.14 -7.26
C LEU A 46 4.68 7.57 -7.81
N ARG A 47 3.83 8.16 -6.98
CA ARG A 47 2.52 8.68 -7.41
C ARG A 47 2.65 9.82 -8.41
N GLY A 48 3.55 10.76 -8.16
CA GLY A 48 3.83 11.88 -9.06
C GLY A 48 4.29 11.41 -10.44
N ARG A 49 5.18 10.41 -10.50
CA ARG A 49 5.61 9.77 -11.76
C ARG A 49 4.49 9.04 -12.49
N GLN A 50 3.47 8.56 -11.77
CA GLN A 50 2.28 7.92 -12.33
C GLN A 50 1.18 8.94 -12.73
N GLY A 51 1.44 10.25 -12.61
CA GLY A 51 0.43 11.29 -12.86
C GLY A 51 -0.75 11.26 -11.86
N LYS A 52 -0.59 10.55 -10.73
CA LYS A 52 -1.64 10.44 -9.71
C LYS A 52 -1.60 11.63 -8.77
N SER A 53 -2.78 12.06 -8.30
CA SER A 53 -2.91 13.16 -7.35
C SER A 53 -2.09 12.93 -6.08
N LEU A 54 -1.37 13.99 -5.66
CA LEU A 54 -0.67 14.07 -4.38
C LEU A 54 -1.57 14.61 -3.25
N ALA A 55 -2.80 15.03 -3.57
CA ALA A 55 -3.82 15.31 -2.57
C ALA A 55 -4.27 14.01 -1.89
N GLY A 56 -4.59 14.05 -0.58
CA GLY A 56 -5.01 12.86 0.17
C GLY A 56 -3.93 11.84 0.56
N VAL A 57 -2.65 12.06 0.25
CA VAL A 57 -1.53 11.20 0.66
C VAL A 57 -1.13 11.34 2.14
N ALA A 58 -1.74 12.25 2.90
CA ALA A 58 -1.64 12.23 4.35
C ALA A 58 -2.47 11.06 4.85
N GLY A 59 -1.84 9.87 4.95
CA GLY A 59 -2.35 8.68 5.59
C GLY A 59 -3.86 8.69 5.70
N ALA A 60 -4.56 8.75 4.56
CA ALA A 60 -5.99 8.60 4.57
C ALA A 60 -6.19 7.30 5.36
N PRO A 61 -7.01 7.30 6.42
CA PRO A 61 -7.40 6.02 7.01
C PRO A 61 -7.78 5.17 5.80
N VAL A 62 -7.12 4.01 5.64
CA VAL A 62 -7.41 3.06 4.55
C VAL A 62 -8.93 3.11 4.45
N SER A 63 -9.45 3.56 3.31
CA SER A 63 -10.88 3.86 3.28
C SER A 63 -11.58 2.60 3.77
N GLU A 64 -12.64 2.70 4.57
CA GLU A 64 -13.28 1.53 5.15
C GLU A 64 -13.54 0.46 4.07
N LEU A 65 -13.86 0.94 2.86
CA LEU A 65 -13.92 0.17 1.62
C LEU A 65 -12.61 -0.54 1.21
N GLU A 66 -11.46 0.13 1.18
CA GLU A 66 -10.16 -0.50 0.90
C GLU A 66 -9.75 -1.53 1.96
N ALA A 67 -10.07 -1.27 3.23
CA ALA A 67 -9.77 -2.18 4.34
C ALA A 67 -10.65 -3.43 4.23
N GLU A 68 -11.94 -3.25 3.98
CA GLU A 68 -12.89 -4.33 3.76
C GLU A 68 -12.55 -5.12 2.49
N LEU A 69 -12.15 -4.45 1.40
CA LEU A 69 -11.65 -5.12 0.20
C LEU A 69 -10.41 -5.98 0.48
N SER A 70 -9.47 -5.48 1.29
CA SER A 70 -8.30 -6.25 1.67
C SER A 70 -8.67 -7.47 2.51
N ARG A 71 -9.59 -7.30 3.47
CA ARG A 71 -10.11 -8.39 4.31
C ARG A 71 -10.81 -9.45 3.46
N LEU A 72 -11.74 -9.05 2.61
CA LEU A 72 -12.46 -9.95 1.71
C LEU A 72 -11.53 -10.71 0.77
N ARG A 73 -10.48 -10.07 0.24
CA ARG A 73 -9.47 -10.76 -0.59
C ARG A 73 -8.71 -11.83 0.16
N GLN A 74 -8.35 -11.57 1.42
CA GLN A 74 -7.70 -12.56 2.28
C GLN A 74 -8.65 -13.72 2.59
N GLU A 75 -9.91 -13.43 2.89
CA GLU A 75 -10.93 -14.43 3.18
C GLU A 75 -11.23 -15.31 1.97
N VAL A 76 -11.39 -14.72 0.78
CA VAL A 76 -11.56 -15.47 -0.48
C VAL A 76 -10.36 -16.38 -0.74
N THR A 77 -9.14 -15.91 -0.47
CA THR A 77 -7.93 -16.72 -0.66
C THR A 77 -7.93 -17.92 0.28
N LYS A 78 -8.26 -17.70 1.57
CA LYS A 78 -8.36 -18.75 2.58
C LYS A 78 -9.44 -19.78 2.21
N LEU A 79 -10.64 -19.34 1.87
CA LEU A 79 -11.75 -20.22 1.49
C LEU A 79 -11.43 -21.05 0.24
N ARG A 80 -10.73 -20.48 -0.74
CA ARG A 80 -10.26 -21.22 -1.92
C ARG A 80 -9.28 -22.32 -1.53
N MET A 81 -8.32 -22.02 -0.65
CA MET A 81 -7.38 -23.03 -0.16
C MET A 81 -8.08 -24.15 0.60
N GLU A 82 -8.99 -23.83 1.52
CA GLU A 82 -9.78 -24.82 2.27
C GLU A 82 -10.61 -25.70 1.34
N LYS A 83 -11.28 -25.11 0.34
CA LYS A 83 -12.02 -25.86 -0.68
C LYS A 83 -11.13 -26.83 -1.44
N GLU A 84 -9.94 -26.41 -1.84
CA GLU A 84 -9.00 -27.29 -2.56
C GLU A 84 -8.47 -28.42 -1.67
N ILE A 85 -8.24 -28.18 -0.38
CA ILE A 85 -7.87 -29.23 0.57
C ILE A 85 -9.00 -30.26 0.70
N LEU A 86 -10.25 -29.81 0.88
CA LEU A 86 -11.41 -30.69 1.00
C LEU A 86 -11.63 -31.52 -0.26
N LYS A 87 -11.49 -30.92 -1.45
CA LYS A 87 -11.55 -31.66 -2.71
C LYS A 87 -10.50 -32.75 -2.80
N LYS A 88 -9.24 -32.44 -2.44
CA LYS A 88 -8.14 -33.42 -2.44
C LYS A 88 -8.40 -34.55 -1.47
N ALA A 89 -8.90 -34.23 -0.27
CA ALA A 89 -9.27 -35.23 0.73
C ALA A 89 -10.40 -36.14 0.21
N ALA A 90 -11.47 -35.57 -0.35
CA ALA A 90 -12.57 -36.34 -0.93
C ALA A 90 -12.11 -37.26 -2.06
N ALA A 91 -11.22 -36.77 -2.95
CA ALA A 91 -10.65 -37.59 -4.02
C ALA A 91 -9.78 -38.73 -3.48
N TYR A 92 -8.99 -38.48 -2.42
CA TYR A 92 -8.20 -39.52 -1.75
C TYR A 92 -9.09 -40.61 -1.14
N PHE A 93 -10.10 -40.23 -0.35
CA PHE A 93 -11.01 -41.19 0.29
C PHE A 93 -11.84 -41.99 -0.71
N ALA A 94 -12.29 -41.36 -1.81
CA ALA A 94 -13.00 -42.06 -2.88
C ALA A 94 -12.13 -43.10 -3.58
N LYS A 95 -10.82 -42.87 -3.69
CA LYS A 95 -9.87 -43.82 -4.27
C LYS A 95 -9.58 -45.02 -3.36
N GLU A 96 -9.50 -44.81 -2.04
CA GLU A 96 -9.25 -45.87 -1.05
C GLU A 96 -10.47 -46.78 -0.79
N SER A 97 -11.67 -46.36 -1.22
CA SER A 97 -12.92 -47.11 -1.03
C SER A 97 -13.33 -47.94 -2.27
N MET A 98 -12.49 -47.96 -3.32
CA MET A 98 -12.61 -48.85 -4.49
C MET A 98 -11.52 -49.91 -4.47
#